data_AF-A0A8C6CW67-F1
#
_entry.id   AF-A0A8C6CW67-F1
#
_cell.length_a   1.000
_cell.length_b   1.000
_cell.length_c   1.000
_cell.angle_alpha   90.00
_cell.angle_beta   90.00
_cell.angle_gamma   90.00
#
_symmetry.space_group_name_H-M   'P 1'
#
loop_
_entity.id
_entity.type
_entity.pdbx_description
1 polymer ?
#
loop_
_entity_poly.entity_id
_entity_poly.type
_entity_poly.pdbx_seq_one_letter_code
_entity_poly.pdbx_strand_id
1 'polypeptide(L)'
;MGAGLFSVVGTMLLPGLALLAQDWQLLQGLSALATGLLLLFWGFPAVFPESPCWLLATGQPARARRILWHFAKANGVDPEDSTEEGSSLAMELDMLCAGHPQPRHHSVLELRHTHVTWRNALILGFSSLISEGIRASFLHSLFPSEPSFYWPYFLAAGLEAVATVFLLLTADLWGRRSVLLLSTLVLGLASLLLLAGTQYLPSWTVLFLSVLGLLASQTVSALSSLFSAEVFPTVIRGAGLGLVLGAGFLGQAATPLTKMHGRHGFFLQHVLFASFALLALLCVLLLPESRGRTLPQSLQDADRLCHSPLLRGRPRQDLLPLLPASSLGQE
;
A
#
# COMPACT_ATOMS: atom_id res chain seq x y z
N MET A 1 -3.70 -1.70 6.54
CA MET A 1 -4.27 -0.59 7.33
C MET A 1 -3.49 -0.36 8.62
N GLY A 2 -3.45 -1.31 9.57
CA GLY A 2 -2.73 -1.14 10.86
C GLY A 2 -1.23 -0.76 10.75
N ALA A 3 -0.51 -1.31 9.76
CA ALA A 3 0.89 -0.96 9.51
C ALA A 3 1.09 0.54 9.18
N GLY A 4 0.13 1.19 8.51
CA GLY A 4 0.22 2.62 8.19
C GLY A 4 0.12 3.51 9.43
N LEU A 5 -0.73 3.14 10.39
CA LEU A 5 -0.83 3.85 11.67
C LEU A 5 0.47 3.76 12.47
N PHE A 6 1.10 2.59 12.50
CA PHE A 6 2.40 2.41 13.14
C PHE A 6 3.50 3.25 12.48
N SER A 7 3.51 3.31 11.14
CA SER A 7 4.43 4.17 10.38
C SER A 7 4.27 5.65 10.77
N VAL A 8 3.03 6.14 10.78
CA VAL A 8 2.70 7.52 11.15
C VAL A 8 3.13 7.85 12.58
N VAL A 9 2.90 6.94 13.54
CA VAL A 9 3.34 7.14 14.92
C VAL A 9 4.87 7.23 14.99
N GLY A 10 5.58 6.37 14.26
CA GLY A 10 7.03 6.39 14.17
C GLY A 10 7.57 7.69 13.56
N THR A 11 6.99 8.15 12.44
CA THR A 11 7.40 9.40 11.79
C THR A 11 7.09 10.62 12.66
N MET A 12 5.99 10.62 13.41
CA MET A 12 5.69 11.69 14.38
C MET A 12 6.60 11.70 15.60
N LEU A 13 6.99 10.53 16.09
CA LEU A 13 7.81 10.41 17.29
C LEU A 13 9.27 10.85 17.03
N LEU A 14 9.80 10.55 15.84
CA LEU A 14 11.18 10.83 15.46
C LEU A 14 11.63 12.30 15.68
N PRO A 15 10.91 13.33 15.22
CA PRO A 15 11.30 14.72 15.41
C PRO A 15 11.17 15.15 16.88
N GLY A 16 10.21 14.59 17.63
CA GLY A 16 10.12 14.79 19.08
C GLY A 16 11.36 14.27 19.81
N LEU A 17 11.80 13.05 19.46
CA LEU A 17 13.04 12.48 19.98
C LEU A 17 14.28 13.27 19.54
N ALA A 18 14.30 13.78 18.31
CA ALA A 18 15.39 14.61 17.81
C ALA A 18 15.53 15.93 18.60
N LEU A 19 14.40 16.55 18.98
CA LEU A 19 14.41 17.77 19.80
C LEU A 19 14.88 17.51 21.25
N LEU A 20 14.57 16.34 21.79
CA LEU A 20 14.98 15.91 23.13
C LEU A 20 16.45 15.51 23.20
N ALA A 21 16.94 14.74 22.22
CA ALA A 21 18.29 14.20 22.23
C ALA A 21 19.33 15.26 21.86
N GLN A 22 19.00 16.17 20.93
CA GLN A 22 19.89 17.17 20.29
C GLN A 22 21.20 16.64 19.66
N ASP A 23 21.57 15.39 19.93
CA ASP A 23 22.71 14.67 19.38
C ASP A 23 22.27 13.58 18.40
N TRP A 24 22.78 13.66 17.17
CA TRP A 24 22.47 12.70 16.11
C TRP A 24 22.98 11.27 16.42
N GLN A 25 24.08 11.14 17.16
CA GLN A 25 24.65 9.84 17.55
C GLN A 25 23.76 9.12 18.56
N LEU A 26 23.23 9.85 19.55
CA LEU A 26 22.28 9.30 20.51
C LEU A 26 20.98 8.89 19.82
N LEU A 27 20.49 9.71 18.89
CA LEU A 27 19.30 9.40 18.10
C LEU A 27 19.47 8.11 17.28
N GLN A 28 20.62 7.96 16.59
CA GLN A 28 20.93 6.77 15.81
C GLN A 28 21.12 5.53 16.69
N GLY A 29 21.76 5.68 17.86
CA GLY A 29 21.91 4.63 18.86
C GLY A 29 20.56 4.15 19.42
N LEU A 30 19.67 5.09 19.77
CA LEU A 30 18.31 4.78 20.23
C LEU A 30 17.49 4.08 19.15
N SER A 31 17.54 4.54 17.89
CA SER A 31 16.84 3.87 16.80
C SER A 31 17.38 2.47 16.53
N ALA A 32 18.70 2.28 16.60
CA ALA A 32 19.34 0.98 16.45
C ALA A 32 18.97 0.03 17.59
N LEU A 33 18.94 0.52 18.83
CA LEU A 33 18.51 -0.24 20.00
C LEU A 33 17.04 -0.67 19.89
N ALA A 34 16.14 0.23 19.52
CA ALA A 34 14.73 -0.08 19.34
C ALA A 34 14.52 -1.15 18.25
N THR A 35 15.23 -1.02 17.11
CA THR A 35 15.17 -2.00 16.01
C THR A 35 15.79 -3.35 16.42
N GLY A 36 16.91 -3.33 17.14
CA GLY A 36 17.57 -4.53 17.67
C GLY A 36 16.70 -5.29 18.68
N LEU A 37 15.98 -4.56 19.55
CA LEU A 37 15.03 -5.15 20.48
C LEU A 37 13.87 -5.83 19.73
N LEU A 38 13.32 -5.17 18.69
CA LEU A 38 12.30 -5.75 17.82
C LEU A 38 12.79 -7.03 17.12
N LEU A 39 14.03 -7.04 16.61
CA LEU A 39 14.66 -8.21 16.00
C LEU A 39 14.81 -9.37 16.99
N LEU A 40 15.14 -9.08 18.26
CA LEU A 40 15.24 -10.10 19.30
C LEU A 40 13.88 -10.77 19.57
N PHE A 41 12.79 -9.99 19.55
CA PHE A 41 11.43 -10.51 19.76
C PHE A 41 10.81 -11.17 18.51
N TRP A 42 11.31 -10.85 17.31
CA TRP A 42 10.82 -11.40 16.04
C TRP A 42 10.92 -12.93 15.98
N GLY A 43 11.97 -13.51 16.56
CA GLY A 43 12.23 -14.94 16.53
C GLY A 43 11.31 -15.79 17.43
N PHE A 44 10.48 -15.17 18.28
CA PHE A 44 9.60 -15.90 19.20
C PHE A 44 8.26 -16.22 18.52
N PRO A 45 7.99 -17.50 18.18
CA PRO A 45 6.77 -17.89 17.46
C PRO A 45 5.49 -17.65 18.26
N ALA A 46 5.62 -17.46 19.58
CA ALA A 46 4.51 -17.14 20.48
C ALA A 46 4.03 -15.68 20.35
N VAL A 47 4.90 -14.76 19.92
CA VAL A 47 4.58 -13.33 19.78
C VAL A 47 4.15 -13.01 18.35
N PHE A 48 4.83 -13.58 17.36
CA PHE A 48 4.54 -13.39 15.94
C PHE A 48 4.27 -14.74 15.26
N PRO A 49 3.03 -15.23 15.27
CA PRO A 49 2.68 -16.43 14.52
C PRO A 49 2.80 -16.17 13.02
N GLU A 50 3.28 -17.18 12.29
CA GLU A 50 3.39 -17.13 10.83
C GLU A 50 2.02 -16.96 10.16
N SER A 51 1.98 -16.30 9.01
CA SER A 51 0.72 -16.05 8.30
C SER A 51 0.04 -17.36 7.88
N PRO A 52 -1.25 -17.60 8.25
CA PRO A 52 -1.98 -18.79 7.85
C PRO A 52 -2.03 -18.96 6.32
N CYS A 53 -2.17 -17.86 5.59
CA CYS A 53 -2.17 -17.86 4.12
C CYS A 53 -0.84 -18.35 3.53
N TRP A 54 0.29 -18.01 4.17
CA TRP A 54 1.61 -18.47 3.74
C TRP A 54 1.80 -19.95 4.06
N LEU A 55 1.35 -20.40 5.23
CA LEU A 55 1.41 -21.82 5.62
C LEU A 55 0.58 -22.72 4.70
N LEU A 56 -0.58 -22.25 4.25
CA LEU A 56 -1.39 -22.96 3.25
C LEU A 56 -0.68 -22.99 1.89
N ALA A 57 -0.16 -21.86 1.43
CA ALA A 57 0.58 -21.78 0.16
C ALA A 57 1.87 -22.61 0.14
N THR A 58 2.47 -22.89 1.30
CA THR A 58 3.69 -23.71 1.45
C THR A 58 3.40 -25.18 1.80
N GLY A 59 2.14 -25.59 1.86
CA GLY A 59 1.75 -26.99 2.09
C GLY A 59 1.84 -27.46 3.55
N GLN A 60 1.67 -26.56 4.52
CA GLN A 60 1.68 -26.87 5.97
C GLN A 60 0.29 -26.66 6.62
N PRO A 61 -0.76 -27.41 6.23
CA PRO A 61 -2.14 -27.18 6.68
C PRO A 61 -2.32 -27.39 8.19
N ALA A 62 -1.62 -28.36 8.79
CA ALA A 62 -1.72 -28.65 10.22
C ALA A 62 -1.28 -27.46 11.10
N ARG A 63 -0.25 -26.71 10.69
CA ARG A 63 0.20 -25.50 11.39
C ARG A 63 -0.77 -24.34 11.16
N ALA A 64 -1.23 -24.15 9.92
CA ALA A 64 -2.22 -23.12 9.59
C ALA A 64 -3.50 -23.28 10.43
N ARG A 65 -4.00 -24.52 10.54
CA ARG A 65 -5.16 -24.87 11.36
C ARG A 65 -4.95 -24.51 12.83
N ARG A 66 -3.79 -24.86 13.41
CA ARG A 66 -3.48 -24.55 14.82
C ARG A 66 -3.52 -23.05 15.12
N ILE A 67 -3.02 -22.23 14.19
CA ILE A 67 -3.00 -20.77 14.33
C ILE A 67 -4.40 -20.18 14.17
N LEU A 68 -5.15 -20.62 13.16
CA LEU A 68 -6.55 -20.20 12.96
C LEU A 68 -7.42 -20.54 14.17
N TRP A 69 -7.23 -21.70 14.78
CA TRP A 69 -7.91 -22.07 16.02
C TRP A 69 -7.54 -21.21 17.22
N HIS A 70 -6.27 -20.82 17.36
CA HIS A 70 -5.89 -19.87 18.41
C HIS A 70 -6.64 -18.54 18.26
N PHE A 71 -6.81 -18.05 17.03
CA PHE A 71 -7.58 -16.85 16.76
C PHE A 71 -9.09 -17.04 16.95
N ALA A 72 -9.65 -18.19 16.55
CA ALA A 72 -11.07 -18.51 16.76
C ALA A 72 -11.41 -18.59 18.26
N LYS A 73 -10.56 -19.25 19.04
CA LYS A 73 -10.70 -19.32 20.51
C LYS A 73 -10.60 -17.95 21.17
N ALA A 74 -9.68 -17.10 20.73
CA ALA A 74 -9.57 -15.72 21.21
C ALA A 74 -10.81 -14.88 20.89
N ASN A 75 -11.55 -15.23 19.83
CA ASN A 75 -12.83 -14.62 19.45
C ASN A 75 -14.06 -15.29 20.09
N GLY A 76 -13.86 -16.23 21.03
CA GLY A 76 -14.94 -16.87 21.78
C GLY A 76 -15.63 -18.04 21.07
N VAL A 77 -15.02 -18.59 20.01
CA VAL A 77 -15.48 -19.84 19.39
C VAL A 77 -14.76 -21.00 20.08
N ASP A 78 -15.47 -21.73 20.96
CA ASP A 78 -14.90 -22.85 21.70
C ASP A 78 -14.97 -24.16 20.88
N PRO A 79 -13.88 -24.93 20.81
CA PRO A 79 -13.75 -26.07 19.90
C PRO A 79 -14.54 -27.33 20.31
N GLU A 80 -15.10 -27.37 21.52
CA GLU A 80 -15.85 -28.52 22.02
C GLU A 80 -17.35 -28.47 21.71
N ASP A 81 -17.90 -27.29 21.38
CA ASP A 81 -19.32 -27.13 21.01
C ASP A 81 -19.57 -27.28 19.50
N SER A 82 -18.53 -27.28 18.65
CA SER A 82 -18.65 -27.34 17.18
C SER A 82 -17.71 -28.36 16.53
N THR A 83 -17.82 -29.62 16.95
CA THR A 83 -17.14 -30.78 16.33
C THR A 83 -17.34 -30.85 14.82
N GLU A 84 -18.51 -30.40 14.33
CA GLU A 84 -18.83 -30.34 12.90
C GLU A 84 -18.07 -29.23 12.17
N GLU A 85 -18.00 -28.00 12.71
CA GLU A 85 -17.25 -26.88 12.11
C GLU A 85 -15.75 -27.15 12.08
N GLY A 86 -15.22 -27.81 13.12
CA GLY A 86 -13.81 -28.18 13.13
C GLY A 86 -13.45 -29.29 12.15
N SER A 87 -14.39 -30.19 11.87
CA SER A 87 -14.26 -31.20 10.81
C SER A 87 -14.44 -30.60 9.41
N SER A 88 -15.36 -29.63 9.23
CA SER A 88 -15.57 -28.95 7.95
C SER A 88 -14.36 -28.08 7.58
N LEU A 89 -13.81 -27.32 8.53
CA LEU A 89 -12.64 -26.48 8.31
C LEU A 89 -11.38 -27.30 8.02
N ALA A 90 -11.25 -28.49 8.65
CA ALA A 90 -10.18 -29.43 8.34
C ALA A 90 -10.35 -30.05 6.93
N MET A 91 -11.56 -30.46 6.56
CA MET A 91 -11.88 -31.02 5.25
C MET A 91 -11.71 -29.99 4.12
N GLU A 92 -12.08 -28.73 4.36
CA GLU A 92 -11.88 -27.61 3.44
C GLU A 92 -10.39 -27.28 3.27
N LEU A 93 -9.61 -27.25 4.36
CA LEU A 93 -8.16 -27.08 4.29
C LEU A 93 -7.49 -28.21 3.50
N ASP A 94 -7.90 -29.46 3.73
CA ASP A 94 -7.35 -30.61 3.02
C ASP A 94 -7.73 -30.61 1.52
N MET A 95 -8.95 -30.16 1.17
CA MET A 95 -9.36 -29.91 -0.22
C MET A 95 -8.52 -28.82 -0.90
N LEU A 96 -8.28 -27.70 -0.21
CA LEU A 96 -7.43 -26.60 -0.71
C LEU A 96 -5.98 -27.05 -0.91
N CYS A 97 -5.47 -27.95 -0.07
CA CYS A 97 -4.13 -28.53 -0.21
C CYS A 97 -4.05 -29.62 -1.29
N ALA A 98 -5.13 -30.41 -1.49
CA ALA A 98 -5.16 -31.48 -2.49
C ALA A 98 -5.08 -30.98 -3.95
N GLY A 99 -5.51 -29.73 -4.21
CA GLY A 99 -5.46 -29.12 -5.55
C GLY A 99 -4.08 -28.58 -5.98
N HIS A 100 -3.13 -28.41 -5.07
CA HIS A 100 -1.83 -27.79 -5.36
C HIS A 100 -0.66 -28.71 -4.97
N PRO A 101 -0.20 -29.60 -5.88
CA PRO A 101 0.93 -30.47 -5.59
C PRO A 101 2.22 -29.63 -5.65
N GLN A 102 2.81 -29.42 -4.47
CA GLN A 102 4.15 -28.89 -4.18
C GLN A 102 4.31 -27.36 -4.07
N PRO A 103 5.07 -26.89 -3.05
CA PRO A 103 5.48 -25.50 -2.95
C PRO A 103 6.45 -25.17 -4.10
N ARG A 104 5.96 -24.49 -5.14
CA ARG A 104 6.83 -23.95 -6.18
C ARG A 104 7.39 -22.61 -5.71
N HIS A 105 8.71 -22.56 -5.55
CA HIS A 105 9.41 -21.31 -5.36
C HIS A 105 9.32 -20.50 -6.66
N HIS A 106 8.52 -19.45 -6.65
CA HIS A 106 8.37 -18.55 -7.77
C HIS A 106 9.39 -17.41 -7.69
N SER A 107 10.13 -17.21 -8.78
CA SER A 107 11.04 -16.06 -8.90
C SER A 107 10.26 -14.80 -9.24
N VAL A 108 10.77 -13.63 -8.84
CA VAL A 108 10.18 -12.34 -9.22
C VAL A 108 10.16 -12.16 -10.74
N LEU A 109 11.12 -12.73 -11.46
CA LEU A 109 11.12 -12.72 -12.92
C LEU A 109 9.98 -13.54 -13.53
N GLU A 110 9.45 -14.51 -12.80
CA GLU A 110 8.34 -15.34 -13.26
C GLU A 110 7.02 -14.54 -13.32
N LEU A 111 6.90 -13.43 -12.56
CA LEU A 111 5.79 -12.48 -12.74
C LEU A 111 5.69 -11.99 -14.18
N ARG A 112 6.82 -11.83 -14.89
CA ARG A 112 6.82 -11.33 -16.27
C ARG A 112 6.02 -12.25 -17.20
N HIS A 113 5.92 -13.53 -16.87
CA HIS A 113 5.12 -14.51 -17.61
C HIS A 113 3.60 -14.35 -17.35
N THR A 114 3.24 -13.76 -16.21
CA THR A 114 1.89 -13.52 -15.72
C THR A 114 1.47 -12.10 -16.13
N HIS A 115 1.05 -11.94 -17.40
CA HIS A 115 0.89 -10.62 -18.05
C HIS A 115 -0.02 -9.64 -17.28
N VAL A 116 -1.10 -10.12 -16.64
CA VAL A 116 -2.03 -9.24 -15.91
C VAL A 116 -1.40 -8.75 -14.61
N THR A 117 -0.76 -9.65 -13.88
CA THR A 117 -0.09 -9.33 -12.61
C THR A 117 1.11 -8.40 -12.83
N TRP A 118 1.92 -8.66 -13.86
CA TRP A 118 3.03 -7.78 -14.23
C TRP A 118 2.55 -6.37 -14.65
N ARG A 119 1.48 -6.30 -15.46
CA ARG A 119 0.89 -5.01 -15.83
C ARG A 119 0.41 -4.24 -14.60
N ASN A 120 -0.29 -4.89 -13.68
CA ASN A 120 -0.76 -4.24 -12.45
C ASN A 120 0.43 -3.78 -11.58
N ALA A 121 1.51 -4.56 -11.51
CA ALA A 121 2.75 -4.18 -10.82
C ALA A 121 3.36 -2.89 -11.39
N LEU A 122 3.47 -2.82 -12.73
CA LEU A 122 4.04 -1.65 -13.41
C LEU A 122 3.19 -0.40 -13.17
N ILE A 123 1.85 -0.53 -13.24
CA ILE A 123 0.96 0.62 -13.04
C ILE A 123 1.04 1.13 -11.59
N LEU A 124 1.04 0.24 -10.60
CA LEU A 124 1.16 0.62 -9.19
C LEU A 124 2.53 1.20 -8.86
N GLY A 125 3.60 0.59 -9.38
CA GLY A 125 4.96 1.09 -9.22
C GLY A 125 5.14 2.46 -9.87
N PHE A 126 4.61 2.66 -11.08
CA PHE A 126 4.64 3.96 -11.76
C PHE A 126 3.85 5.03 -11.00
N SER A 127 2.65 4.69 -10.49
CA SER A 127 1.83 5.61 -9.68
C SER A 127 2.55 6.01 -8.39
N SER A 128 3.17 5.04 -7.71
CA SER A 128 3.97 5.30 -6.49
C SER A 128 5.18 6.17 -6.80
N LEU A 129 5.93 5.87 -7.87
CA LEU A 129 7.09 6.65 -8.30
C LEU A 129 6.74 8.12 -8.57
N ILE A 130 5.65 8.39 -9.28
CA ILE A 130 5.21 9.76 -9.57
C ILE A 130 4.77 10.46 -8.30
N SER A 131 3.96 9.79 -7.47
CA SER A 131 3.44 10.38 -6.23
C SER A 131 4.56 10.80 -5.29
N GLU A 132 5.60 9.98 -5.14
CA GLU A 132 6.76 10.29 -4.31
C GLU A 132 7.71 11.30 -4.94
N GLY A 133 7.88 11.26 -6.28
CA GLY A 133 8.75 12.20 -6.99
C GLY A 133 8.22 13.64 -6.98
N ILE A 134 6.91 13.83 -7.15
CA ILE A 134 6.30 15.16 -7.16
C ILE A 134 6.21 15.77 -5.75
N ARG A 135 6.25 14.93 -4.71
CA ARG A 135 6.09 15.34 -3.30
C ARG A 135 7.04 16.44 -2.88
N ALA A 136 8.30 16.36 -3.31
CA ALA A 136 9.29 17.38 -3.00
C ALA A 136 8.98 18.75 -3.63
N SER A 137 8.31 18.77 -4.78
CA SER A 137 7.88 20.00 -5.45
C SER A 137 6.80 20.72 -4.65
N PHE A 138 5.83 19.96 -4.10
CA PHE A 138 4.80 20.50 -3.22
C PHE A 138 5.38 21.01 -1.89
N LEU A 139 6.32 20.26 -1.29
CA LEU A 139 7.01 20.71 -0.08
C LEU A 139 7.81 21.99 -0.30
N HIS A 140 8.51 22.11 -1.43
CA HIS A 140 9.23 23.33 -1.78
C HIS A 140 8.29 24.52 -1.99
N SER A 141 7.11 24.29 -2.57
CA SER A 141 6.10 25.33 -2.77
C SER A 141 5.44 25.78 -1.47
N LEU A 142 5.36 24.91 -0.45
CA LEU A 142 4.88 25.25 0.90
C LEU A 142 5.88 26.09 1.69
N PHE A 143 7.17 25.79 1.54
CA PHE A 143 8.24 26.43 2.31
C PHE A 143 9.33 27.00 1.38
N PRO A 144 9.05 28.14 0.70
CA PRO A 144 10.02 28.77 -0.19
C PRO A 144 11.20 29.42 0.56
N SER A 145 11.04 29.67 1.86
CA SER A 145 12.08 30.22 2.74
C SER A 145 11.95 29.50 4.08
N GLU A 146 12.98 28.77 4.48
CA GLU A 146 12.96 27.88 5.66
C GLU A 146 13.36 28.66 6.93
N PRO A 147 12.43 29.06 7.82
CA PRO A 147 12.80 29.67 9.11
C PRO A 147 13.19 28.62 10.17
N SER A 148 12.84 27.34 10.00
CA SER A 148 13.06 26.30 11.02
C SER A 148 13.17 24.89 10.42
N PHE A 149 14.22 24.15 10.79
CA PHE A 149 14.58 22.84 10.22
C PHE A 149 13.53 21.72 10.42
N TYR A 150 12.80 21.71 11.53
CA TYR A 150 11.89 20.60 11.88
C TYR A 150 10.44 20.77 11.38
N TRP A 151 10.02 22.00 11.07
CA TRP A 151 8.62 22.30 10.78
C TRP A 151 8.08 21.65 9.50
N PRO A 152 8.81 21.64 8.36
CA PRO A 152 8.36 20.93 7.16
C PRO A 152 8.19 19.43 7.39
N TYR A 153 9.02 18.85 8.26
CA TYR A 153 8.95 17.44 8.62
C TYR A 153 7.68 17.12 9.42
N PHE A 154 7.36 17.92 10.45
CA PHE A 154 6.13 17.75 11.22
C PHE A 154 4.88 17.92 10.35
N LEU A 155 4.87 18.91 9.45
CA LEU A 155 3.74 19.10 8.54
C LEU A 155 3.57 17.90 7.59
N ALA A 156 4.67 17.40 7.01
CA ALA A 156 4.63 16.24 6.12
C ALA A 156 4.10 14.99 6.84
N ALA A 157 4.61 14.69 8.04
CA ALA A 157 4.11 13.60 8.86
C ALA A 157 2.63 13.79 9.23
N GLY A 158 2.19 15.03 9.49
CA GLY A 158 0.81 15.33 9.86
C GLY A 158 -0.14 15.05 8.71
N LEU A 159 0.27 15.41 7.50
CA LEU A 159 -0.49 15.12 6.29
C LEU A 159 -0.49 13.62 5.96
N GLU A 160 0.59 12.89 6.28
CA GLU A 160 0.60 11.42 6.20
C GLU A 160 -0.42 10.78 7.16
N ALA A 161 -0.52 11.30 8.38
CA ALA A 161 -1.52 10.87 9.36
C ALA A 161 -2.95 11.07 8.82
N VAL A 162 -3.23 12.28 8.32
CA VAL A 162 -4.52 12.64 7.74
C VAL A 162 -4.85 11.76 6.53
N ALA A 163 -3.88 11.53 5.64
CA ALA A 163 -4.05 10.64 4.49
C ALA A 163 -4.35 9.19 4.92
N THR A 164 -3.69 8.70 5.97
CA THR A 164 -3.92 7.35 6.50
C THR A 164 -5.34 7.22 7.08
N VAL A 165 -5.79 8.21 7.87
CA VAL A 165 -7.17 8.24 8.39
C VAL A 165 -8.18 8.34 7.26
N PHE A 166 -7.92 9.18 6.25
CA PHE A 166 -8.77 9.30 5.07
C PHE A 166 -8.89 7.96 4.33
N LEU A 167 -7.80 7.22 4.17
CA LEU A 167 -7.81 5.88 3.56
C LEU A 167 -8.59 4.87 4.38
N LEU A 168 -8.47 4.88 5.71
CA LEU A 168 -9.26 4.02 6.59
C LEU A 168 -10.76 4.24 6.39
N LEU A 169 -11.19 5.49 6.25
CA LEU A 169 -12.61 5.84 6.09
C LEU A 169 -13.13 5.55 4.67
N THR A 170 -12.31 5.76 3.64
CA THR A 170 -12.78 5.74 2.25
C THR A 170 -12.56 4.41 1.54
N ALA A 171 -11.51 3.64 1.87
CA ALA A 171 -11.17 2.42 1.16
C ALA A 171 -12.30 1.39 1.20
N ASP A 172 -12.97 1.25 2.35
CA ASP A 172 -14.04 0.27 2.54
C ASP A 172 -15.38 0.74 1.98
N LEU A 173 -15.59 2.05 1.80
CA LEU A 173 -16.83 2.64 1.33
C LEU A 173 -16.88 2.79 -0.19
N TRP A 174 -15.82 3.31 -0.81
CA TRP A 174 -15.81 3.72 -2.22
C TRP A 174 -15.06 2.74 -3.13
N GLY A 175 -14.36 1.77 -2.55
CA GLY A 175 -13.45 0.88 -3.27
C GLY A 175 -12.09 1.51 -3.50
N ARG A 176 -11.07 0.68 -3.67
CA ARG A 176 -9.68 1.14 -3.67
C ARG A 176 -9.29 1.76 -5.00
N ARG A 177 -9.81 1.24 -6.12
CA ARG A 177 -9.55 1.83 -7.44
C ARG A 177 -10.15 3.22 -7.55
N SER A 178 -11.38 3.42 -7.07
CA SER A 178 -12.05 4.73 -7.10
C SER A 178 -11.27 5.78 -6.32
N VAL A 179 -10.80 5.44 -5.12
CA VAL A 179 -10.00 6.35 -4.29
C VAL A 179 -8.63 6.61 -4.93
N LEU A 180 -8.00 5.60 -5.55
CA LEU A 180 -6.73 5.76 -6.26
C LEU A 180 -6.88 6.66 -7.50
N LEU A 181 -7.98 6.52 -8.25
CA LEU A 181 -8.29 7.38 -9.40
C LEU A 181 -8.52 8.82 -8.96
N LEU A 182 -9.36 9.03 -7.95
CA LEU A 182 -9.68 10.37 -7.46
C LEU A 182 -8.43 11.08 -6.91
N SER A 183 -7.62 10.40 -6.10
CA SER A 183 -6.40 10.96 -5.55
C SER A 183 -5.35 11.24 -6.63
N THR A 184 -5.18 10.35 -7.61
CA THR A 184 -4.28 10.61 -8.77
C THR A 184 -4.75 11.78 -9.61
N LEU A 185 -6.06 11.93 -9.80
CA LEU A 185 -6.64 13.07 -10.52
C LEU A 185 -6.37 14.38 -9.76
N VAL A 186 -6.65 14.42 -8.45
CA VAL A 186 -6.38 15.59 -7.60
C VAL A 186 -4.90 15.94 -7.60
N LEU A 187 -4.02 14.95 -7.54
CA LEU A 187 -2.56 15.13 -7.63
C LEU A 187 -2.15 15.81 -8.95
N GLY A 188 -2.66 15.31 -10.07
CA GLY A 188 -2.38 15.87 -11.40
C GLY A 188 -2.93 17.29 -11.57
N LEU A 189 -4.16 17.54 -11.12
CA LEU A 189 -4.80 18.86 -11.17
C LEU A 189 -4.06 19.87 -10.29
N ALA A 190 -3.68 19.49 -9.06
CA ALA A 190 -2.92 20.35 -8.16
C ALA A 190 -1.57 20.74 -8.79
N SER A 191 -0.87 19.79 -9.41
CA SER A 191 0.37 20.04 -10.15
C SER A 191 0.19 21.03 -11.31
N LEU A 192 -0.81 20.80 -12.17
CA LEU A 192 -1.11 21.66 -13.32
C LEU A 192 -1.50 23.08 -12.91
N LEU A 193 -2.33 23.20 -11.87
CA LEU A 193 -2.77 24.49 -11.38
C LEU A 193 -1.64 25.25 -10.68
N LEU A 194 -0.73 24.56 -9.96
CA LEU A 194 0.47 25.20 -9.43
C LEU A 194 1.35 25.74 -10.55
N LEU A 195 1.57 24.94 -11.60
CA LEU A 195 2.33 25.36 -12.78
C LEU A 195 1.73 26.63 -13.42
N ALA A 196 0.43 26.62 -13.72
CA ALA A 196 -0.27 27.75 -14.33
C ALA A 196 -0.36 28.97 -13.39
N GLY A 197 -0.41 28.71 -12.08
CA GLY A 197 -0.77 29.69 -11.07
C GLY A 197 0.40 30.42 -10.42
N THR A 198 1.63 29.92 -10.52
CA THR A 198 2.79 30.52 -9.81
C THR A 198 3.02 32.01 -10.08
N GLN A 199 2.53 32.56 -11.19
CA GLN A 199 2.64 33.98 -11.53
C GLN A 199 1.35 34.80 -11.33
N TYR A 200 0.20 34.14 -11.21
CA TYR A 200 -1.12 34.80 -11.27
C TYR A 200 -2.02 34.54 -10.05
N LEU A 201 -1.70 33.53 -9.24
CA LEU A 201 -2.50 33.13 -8.09
C LEU A 201 -2.03 33.82 -6.79
N PRO A 202 -2.96 34.19 -5.90
CA PRO A 202 -2.62 34.68 -4.57
C PRO A 202 -1.94 33.58 -3.75
N SER A 203 -1.00 33.95 -2.89
CA SER A 203 -0.17 33.01 -2.11
C SER A 203 -0.99 31.96 -1.33
N TRP A 204 -2.15 32.33 -0.79
CA TRP A 204 -3.04 31.42 -0.08
C TRP A 204 -3.55 30.25 -0.94
N THR A 205 -3.83 30.50 -2.22
CA THR A 205 -4.30 29.44 -3.14
C THR A 205 -3.17 28.48 -3.53
N VAL A 206 -1.95 28.99 -3.68
CA VAL A 206 -0.74 28.17 -3.90
C VAL A 206 -0.48 27.27 -2.68
N LEU A 207 -0.61 27.81 -1.47
CA LEU A 207 -0.50 27.04 -0.23
C LEU A 207 -1.56 25.94 -0.17
N PHE A 208 -2.83 26.29 -0.41
CA PHE A 208 -3.93 25.32 -0.39
C PHE A 208 -3.73 24.18 -1.41
N LEU A 209 -3.36 24.51 -2.65
CA LEU A 209 -3.05 23.51 -3.68
C LEU A 209 -1.87 22.62 -3.31
N SER A 210 -0.85 23.21 -2.67
CA SER A 210 0.33 22.44 -2.26
C SER A 210 0.00 21.46 -1.13
N VAL A 211 -0.80 21.87 -0.14
CA VAL A 211 -1.30 20.95 0.91
C VAL A 211 -2.19 19.87 0.30
N LEU A 212 -3.10 20.24 -0.60
CA LEU A 212 -4.01 19.29 -1.24
C LEU A 212 -3.26 18.28 -2.12
N GLY A 213 -2.27 18.74 -2.90
CA GLY A 213 -1.40 17.89 -3.71
C GLY A 213 -0.53 16.97 -2.87
N LEU A 214 -0.04 17.45 -1.71
CA LEU A 214 0.73 16.65 -0.77
C LEU A 214 -0.11 15.56 -0.12
N LEU A 215 -1.34 15.87 0.31
CA LEU A 215 -2.30 14.88 0.81
C LEU A 215 -2.63 13.82 -0.26
N ALA A 216 -2.88 14.25 -1.49
CA ALA A 216 -3.16 13.36 -2.61
C ALA A 216 -1.96 12.43 -2.90
N SER A 217 -0.74 12.95 -2.90
CA SER A 217 0.50 12.18 -3.06
C SER A 217 0.64 11.10 -1.98
N GLN A 218 0.48 11.46 -0.70
CA GLN A 218 0.53 10.49 0.41
C GLN A 218 -0.56 9.42 0.28
N THR A 219 -1.76 9.82 -0.11
CA THR A 219 -2.89 8.91 -0.31
C THR A 219 -2.60 7.92 -1.45
N VAL A 220 -2.07 8.39 -2.60
CA VAL A 220 -1.69 7.55 -3.73
C VAL A 220 -0.60 6.55 -3.33
N SER A 221 0.48 7.02 -2.68
CA SER A 221 1.60 6.17 -2.26
C SER A 221 1.18 5.06 -1.29
N ALA A 222 0.42 5.41 -0.25
CA ALA A 222 -0.09 4.46 0.73
C ALA A 222 -1.10 3.48 0.11
N LEU A 223 -2.01 3.98 -0.74
CA LEU A 223 -3.01 3.14 -1.39
C LEU A 223 -2.40 2.22 -2.45
N SER A 224 -1.41 2.66 -3.21
CA SER A 224 -0.66 1.81 -4.15
C SER A 224 0.05 0.66 -3.41
N SER A 225 0.62 0.93 -2.24
CA SER A 225 1.25 -0.09 -1.39
C SER A 225 0.22 -1.09 -0.84
N LEU A 226 -0.93 -0.61 -0.38
CA LEU A 226 -2.02 -1.48 0.07
C LEU A 226 -2.63 -2.32 -1.06
N PHE A 227 -2.87 -1.69 -2.21
CA PHE A 227 -3.46 -2.34 -3.38
C PHE A 227 -2.53 -3.40 -3.97
N SER A 228 -1.22 -3.13 -3.94
CA SER A 228 -0.17 -4.09 -4.25
C SER A 228 -0.28 -5.35 -3.38
N ALA A 229 -0.46 -5.21 -2.06
CA ALA A 229 -0.64 -6.35 -1.16
C ALA A 229 -1.91 -7.17 -1.44
N GLU A 230 -2.92 -6.60 -2.09
CA GLU A 230 -4.18 -7.29 -2.42
C GLU A 230 -4.17 -7.94 -3.80
N VAL A 231 -3.49 -7.33 -4.77
CA VAL A 231 -3.42 -7.84 -6.14
C VAL A 231 -2.36 -8.91 -6.30
N PHE A 232 -1.27 -8.83 -5.53
CA PHE A 232 -0.20 -9.83 -5.64
C PHE A 232 -0.54 -11.13 -4.90
N PRO A 233 -0.31 -12.30 -5.55
CA PRO A 233 -0.56 -13.58 -4.93
C PRO A 233 0.40 -13.83 -3.77
N THR A 234 -0.08 -14.56 -2.77
CA THR A 234 0.60 -14.77 -1.47
C THR A 234 2.08 -15.17 -1.61
N VAL A 235 2.42 -16.03 -2.58
CA VAL A 235 3.79 -16.54 -2.78
C VAL A 235 4.80 -15.46 -3.17
N ILE A 236 4.38 -14.45 -3.95
CA ILE A 236 5.24 -13.38 -4.48
C ILE A 236 4.83 -11.99 -3.96
N ARG A 237 3.88 -11.92 -3.03
CA ARG A 237 3.33 -10.66 -2.49
C ARG A 237 4.40 -9.77 -1.90
N GLY A 238 5.33 -10.35 -1.13
CA GLY A 238 6.44 -9.60 -0.54
C GLY A 238 7.34 -8.97 -1.62
N ALA A 239 7.65 -9.71 -2.67
CA ALA A 239 8.46 -9.19 -3.78
C ALA A 239 7.73 -8.11 -4.59
N GLY A 240 6.44 -8.32 -4.90
CA GLY A 240 5.63 -7.33 -5.61
C GLY A 240 5.46 -6.03 -4.81
N LEU A 241 5.24 -6.13 -3.50
CA LEU A 241 5.21 -4.99 -2.59
C LEU A 241 6.57 -4.28 -2.53
N GLY A 242 7.67 -5.03 -2.45
CA GLY A 242 9.02 -4.49 -2.53
C GLY A 242 9.30 -3.72 -3.83
N LEU A 243 8.82 -4.21 -4.98
CA LEU A 243 8.95 -3.51 -6.26
C LEU A 243 8.19 -2.17 -6.27
N VAL A 244 6.95 -2.15 -5.76
CA VAL A 244 6.14 -0.93 -5.71
C VAL A 244 6.77 0.10 -4.75
N LEU A 245 7.18 -0.32 -3.55
CA LEU A 245 7.87 0.54 -2.60
C LEU A 245 9.22 1.03 -3.15
N GLY A 246 9.99 0.15 -3.80
CA GLY A 246 11.25 0.50 -4.45
C GLY A 246 11.08 1.57 -5.53
N ALA A 247 10.01 1.49 -6.33
CA ALA A 247 9.67 2.52 -7.31
C ALA A 247 9.33 3.86 -6.64
N GLY A 248 8.59 3.83 -5.52
CA GLY A 248 8.34 5.01 -4.69
C GLY A 248 9.63 5.63 -4.16
N PHE A 249 10.55 4.83 -3.61
CA PHE A 249 11.85 5.32 -3.15
C PHE A 249 12.71 5.89 -4.28
N LEU A 250 12.65 5.31 -5.47
CA LEU A 250 13.31 5.88 -6.65
C LEU A 250 12.74 7.27 -7.00
N GLY A 251 11.43 7.46 -6.86
CA GLY A 251 10.77 8.76 -6.95
C GLY A 251 11.32 9.75 -5.92
N GLN A 252 11.41 9.34 -4.65
CA GLN A 252 12.00 10.19 -3.60
C GLN A 252 13.46 10.53 -3.87
N ALA A 253 14.26 9.57 -4.33
CA ALA A 253 15.68 9.73 -4.63
C ALA A 253 15.94 10.68 -5.81
N ALA A 254 14.96 10.88 -6.69
CA ALA A 254 15.03 11.86 -7.77
C ALA A 254 14.93 13.33 -7.28
N THR A 255 14.43 13.55 -6.05
CA THR A 255 14.26 14.88 -5.44
C THR A 255 15.49 15.80 -5.51
N PRO A 256 16.69 15.41 -5.05
CA PRO A 256 17.87 16.28 -5.11
C PRO A 256 18.27 16.71 -6.52
N LEU A 257 18.06 15.85 -7.53
CA LEU A 257 18.37 16.16 -8.93
C LEU A 257 17.51 17.31 -9.47
N THR A 258 16.28 17.43 -8.95
CA THR A 258 15.36 18.49 -9.31
C THR A 258 15.78 19.86 -8.76
N LYS A 259 16.38 19.88 -7.56
CA LYS A 259 16.88 21.13 -6.94
C LYS A 259 18.09 21.73 -7.65
N MET A 260 18.88 20.92 -8.37
CA MET A 260 20.08 21.41 -9.06
C MET A 260 19.77 22.23 -10.34
N HIS A 261 18.56 22.16 -10.89
CA HIS A 261 18.25 22.70 -12.23
C HIS A 261 17.81 24.18 -12.29
N GLY A 262 17.94 24.95 -11.20
CA GLY A 262 17.66 26.40 -11.20
C GLY A 262 16.22 26.79 -11.61
N ARG A 263 15.99 28.08 -11.93
CA ARG A 263 14.64 28.63 -12.23
C ARG A 263 13.95 28.00 -13.46
N HIS A 264 14.72 27.54 -14.45
CA HIS A 264 14.16 26.83 -15.61
C HIS A 264 13.72 25.39 -15.26
N GLY A 265 14.35 24.77 -14.26
CA GLY A 265 13.99 23.44 -13.77
C GLY A 265 12.59 23.38 -13.18
N PHE A 266 12.15 24.43 -12.48
CA PHE A 266 10.85 24.45 -11.80
C PHE A 266 9.67 24.30 -12.77
N PHE A 267 9.68 25.03 -13.90
CA PHE A 267 8.63 24.93 -14.92
C PHE A 267 8.63 23.55 -15.59
N LEU A 268 9.80 23.10 -16.05
CA LEU A 268 9.95 21.83 -16.76
C LEU A 268 9.54 20.64 -15.87
N GLN A 269 9.88 20.69 -14.60
CA GLN A 269 9.55 19.65 -13.61
C GLN A 269 8.05 19.48 -13.41
N HIS A 270 7.29 20.57 -13.27
CA HIS A 270 5.84 20.47 -13.11
C HIS A 270 5.15 19.99 -14.39
N VAL A 271 5.64 20.39 -15.58
CA VAL A 271 5.14 19.88 -16.87
C VAL A 271 5.36 18.37 -16.95
N LEU A 272 6.57 17.89 -16.62
CA LEU A 272 6.91 16.48 -16.62
C LEU A 272 6.05 15.70 -15.63
N PHE A 273 5.95 16.15 -14.38
CA PHE A 273 5.13 15.44 -13.40
C PHE A 273 3.64 15.51 -13.68
N ALA A 274 3.12 16.59 -14.24
CA ALA A 274 1.73 16.68 -14.67
C ALA A 274 1.41 15.70 -15.82
N SER A 275 2.28 15.63 -16.83
CA SER A 275 2.12 14.68 -17.94
C SER A 275 2.22 13.22 -17.46
N PHE A 276 3.14 12.92 -16.55
CA PHE A 276 3.24 11.61 -15.92
C PHE A 276 2.04 11.30 -15.01
N ALA A 277 1.50 12.28 -14.27
CA ALA A 277 0.30 12.10 -13.47
C ALA A 277 -0.93 11.80 -14.35
N LEU A 278 -1.07 12.44 -15.51
CA LEU A 278 -2.11 12.12 -16.49
C LEU A 278 -1.94 10.71 -17.06
N LEU A 279 -0.70 10.31 -17.36
CA LEU A 279 -0.41 8.95 -17.80
C LEU A 279 -0.72 7.92 -16.71
N ALA A 280 -0.37 8.20 -15.45
CA ALA A 280 -0.70 7.35 -14.31
C ALA A 280 -2.21 7.25 -14.12
N LEU A 281 -2.95 8.36 -14.25
CA LEU A 281 -4.41 8.35 -14.18
C LEU A 281 -5.01 7.42 -15.25
N LEU A 282 -4.53 7.53 -16.50
CA LEU A 282 -4.96 6.66 -17.59
C LEU A 282 -4.61 5.20 -17.30
N CYS A 283 -3.41 4.93 -16.79
CA CYS A 283 -2.98 3.60 -16.40
C CYS A 283 -3.83 3.01 -15.26
N VAL A 284 -4.17 3.79 -14.23
CA VAL A 284 -5.02 3.34 -13.12
C VAL A 284 -6.43 2.98 -13.58
N LEU A 285 -6.92 3.57 -14.68
CA LEU A 285 -8.17 3.13 -15.30
C LEU A 285 -8.11 1.68 -15.80
N LEU A 286 -6.93 1.11 -16.05
CA LEU A 286 -6.80 -0.29 -16.45
C LEU A 286 -6.78 -1.27 -15.26
N LEU A 287 -6.71 -0.77 -14.02
CA LEU A 287 -6.70 -1.63 -12.84
C LEU A 287 -8.06 -2.29 -12.59
N PRO A 288 -8.08 -3.55 -12.13
CA PRO A 288 -9.29 -4.17 -11.59
C PRO A 288 -9.73 -3.49 -10.28
N GLU A 289 -10.97 -3.69 -9.85
CA GLU A 289 -11.40 -3.32 -8.48
C GLU A 289 -11.07 -4.49 -7.55
N SER A 290 -10.43 -4.23 -6.40
CA SER A 290 -10.06 -5.27 -5.42
C SER A 290 -11.10 -5.47 -4.31
N ARG A 291 -12.05 -4.53 -4.16
CA ARG A 291 -13.08 -4.59 -3.12
C ARG A 291 -13.94 -5.86 -3.24
N GLY A 292 -14.08 -6.57 -2.12
CA GLY A 292 -14.94 -7.76 -2.00
C GLY A 292 -14.41 -8.98 -2.75
N ARG A 293 -13.12 -9.03 -3.11
CA ARG A 293 -12.48 -10.20 -3.71
C ARG A 293 -11.62 -10.93 -2.69
N THR A 294 -11.59 -12.25 -2.79
CA THR A 294 -10.68 -13.08 -2.01
C THR A 294 -9.23 -12.81 -2.44
N LEU A 295 -8.31 -12.91 -1.48
CA LEU A 295 -6.89 -12.70 -1.74
C LEU A 295 -6.37 -13.82 -2.67
N PRO A 296 -5.68 -13.48 -3.78
CA PRO A 296 -5.17 -14.50 -4.68
C PRO A 296 -4.12 -15.36 -3.96
N GLN A 297 -4.33 -16.68 -3.96
CA GLN A 297 -3.40 -17.65 -3.36
C GLN A 297 -2.39 -18.16 -4.39
N SER A 298 -2.77 -18.24 -5.67
CA SER A 298 -1.91 -18.67 -6.77
C SER A 298 -1.71 -17.60 -7.86
N LEU A 299 -0.67 -17.77 -8.69
CA LEU A 299 -0.42 -16.91 -9.87
C LEU A 299 -1.59 -16.93 -10.87
N GLN A 300 -2.25 -18.09 -11.01
CA GLN A 300 -3.38 -18.27 -11.93
C GLN A 300 -4.62 -17.52 -11.43
N ASP A 301 -4.84 -17.47 -10.12
CA ASP A 301 -5.91 -16.68 -9.52
C ASP A 301 -5.67 -15.18 -9.71
N ALA A 302 -4.40 -14.74 -9.61
CA ALA A 302 -4.02 -13.37 -9.88
C ALA A 302 -4.23 -12.97 -11.35
N ASP A 303 -3.92 -13.86 -12.31
CA ASP A 303 -4.18 -13.62 -13.73
C ASP A 303 -5.68 -13.58 -14.09
N ARG A 304 -6.52 -14.28 -13.33
CA ARG A 304 -7.99 -14.23 -13.47
C ARG A 304 -8.60 -12.92 -12.99
N LEU A 305 -7.85 -12.05 -12.30
CA LEU A 305 -8.28 -10.70 -11.92
C LEU A 305 -8.29 -9.77 -13.15
N CYS A 306 -9.19 -10.06 -14.09
CA CYS A 306 -9.40 -9.22 -15.25
C CYS A 306 -10.11 -7.90 -14.90
N HIS A 307 -9.86 -6.90 -15.74
CA HIS A 307 -10.46 -5.57 -15.69
C HIS A 307 -11.98 -5.67 -15.49
N SER A 308 -12.52 -4.91 -14.54
CA SER A 308 -13.96 -4.82 -14.32
C SER A 308 -14.44 -3.41 -14.66
N PRO A 309 -15.50 -3.25 -15.47
CA PRO A 309 -16.02 -1.93 -15.80
C PRO A 309 -16.56 -1.23 -14.55
N LEU A 310 -16.30 0.08 -14.45
CA LEU A 310 -16.61 0.94 -13.30
C LEU A 310 -18.07 0.88 -12.81
N LEU A 311 -19.01 0.46 -13.67
CA LEU A 311 -20.45 0.57 -13.47
C LEU A 311 -21.14 -0.71 -12.99
N ARG A 312 -20.43 -1.83 -12.85
CA ARG A 312 -21.06 -3.09 -12.42
C ARG A 312 -20.81 -3.31 -10.93
N GLY A 313 -21.63 -2.66 -10.10
CA GLY A 313 -21.76 -3.02 -8.69
C GLY A 313 -22.20 -4.47 -8.59
N ARG A 314 -21.27 -5.38 -8.29
CA ARG A 314 -21.64 -6.73 -7.87
C ARG A 314 -22.16 -6.65 -6.43
N PRO A 315 -23.24 -7.38 -6.09
CA PRO A 315 -23.69 -7.44 -4.71
C PRO A 315 -22.55 -7.94 -3.81
N ARG A 316 -22.48 -7.40 -2.58
CA ARG A 316 -21.62 -7.92 -1.51
C ARG A 316 -21.92 -9.41 -1.37
N GLN A 317 -21.04 -10.24 -1.90
CA GLN A 317 -20.95 -11.62 -1.50
C GLN A 317 -19.98 -11.61 -0.32
N ASP A 318 -20.53 -11.47 0.88
CA ASP A 318 -19.83 -11.75 2.14
C ASP A 318 -19.64 -13.27 2.21
N LEU A 319 -18.87 -13.84 1.27
CA LEU A 319 -18.39 -15.21 1.36
C LEU A 319 -17.15 -15.19 2.22
N LEU A 320 -17.13 -16.05 3.23
CA LEU A 320 -15.95 -16.33 4.04
C LEU A 320 -14.73 -16.50 3.12
N PRO A 321 -13.56 -15.93 3.48
CA PRO A 321 -12.39 -15.75 2.59
C PRO A 321 -11.70 -17.06 2.14
N LEU A 322 -12.31 -18.22 2.37
CA LEU A 322 -11.79 -19.56 2.11
C LEU A 322 -12.62 -20.39 1.11
N LEU A 323 -13.79 -19.90 0.66
CA LEU A 323 -14.69 -20.71 -0.17
C LEU A 323 -14.62 -20.31 -1.67
N PRO A 324 -14.32 -21.24 -2.59
CA PRO A 324 -14.50 -21.03 -4.02
C PRO A 324 -15.98 -21.15 -4.43
N ALA A 325 -16.37 -20.37 -5.43
CA ALA A 325 -17.76 -20.20 -5.89
C ALA A 325 -18.37 -21.38 -6.68
N SER A 326 -17.91 -22.62 -6.49
CA SER A 326 -18.34 -23.78 -7.26
C SER A 326 -19.19 -24.75 -6.44
N SER A 327 -20.45 -24.40 -6.19
CA SER A 327 -21.49 -25.40 -5.83
C SER A 327 -22.96 -24.92 -5.93
N LEU A 328 -23.26 -23.65 -6.22
CA LEU A 328 -24.66 -23.18 -6.32
C LEU A 328 -25.20 -23.17 -7.76
N GLY A 329 -25.10 -24.32 -8.43
CA GLY A 329 -25.56 -24.47 -9.80
C GLY A 329 -25.88 -25.91 -10.17
N GLN A 330 -26.55 -26.63 -9.29
CA GLN A 330 -27.28 -27.86 -9.59
C GLN A 330 -28.25 -28.13 -8.44
N GLU A 331 -29.43 -27.53 -8.52
CA GLU A 331 -30.75 -28.12 -8.26
C GLU A 331 -31.82 -27.21 -8.89
#